data_AF-A0AB34Z417-F1
#
_entry.id   AF-A0AB34Z417-F1
#
_cell.length_a   1.000
_cell.length_b   1.000
_cell.length_c   1.000
_cell.angle_alpha   90.00
_cell.angle_beta   90.00
_cell.angle_gamma   90.00
#
_symmetry.space_group_name_H-M   'P 1'
#
loop_
_entity.id
_entity.type
_entity.pdbx_description
1 polymer ?
#
loop_
_entity_poly.entity_id
_entity_poly.type
_entity_poly.pdbx_seq_one_letter_code
_entity_poly.pdbx_strand_id
1 'polypeptide(L)'
;MTALLERLKQKQKELKLNTNDKPKFKKEKKANVFSKIEEVKGRKIYHTKIFNDFYTFGISKNEPTKFFISLRGIFNIEDISMFHLFSLREDDEFMGIYYGIRKLDKAFIVKNFNKKETYTLRKCEYIEFKFKKGSVFCYLNGLHILLKKDRVDSPYYNTLLNIILELETELYAFYNKKLSKGGIIPEWIKKRQK
;
A
#
# COMPACT_ATOMS: atom_id res chain seq x y z
N MET A 1 -42.14 -22.04 26.36
CA MET A 1 -40.76 -21.60 26.67
C MET A 1 -39.65 -22.52 26.12
N THR A 2 -39.97 -23.62 25.41
CA THR A 2 -39.00 -24.63 24.98
C THR A 2 -38.39 -24.40 23.59
N ALA A 3 -39.18 -23.90 22.63
CA ALA A 3 -38.72 -23.72 21.24
C ALA A 3 -37.59 -22.68 21.08
N LEU A 4 -37.60 -21.59 21.86
CA LEU A 4 -36.52 -20.59 21.83
C LEU A 4 -35.21 -21.16 22.40
N LEU A 5 -35.31 -21.97 23.46
CA LEU A 5 -34.19 -22.64 24.10
C LEU A 5 -33.57 -23.70 23.19
N GLU A 6 -34.38 -24.45 22.44
CA GLU A 6 -33.90 -25.37 21.41
C GLU A 6 -33.22 -24.63 20.27
N ARG A 7 -33.81 -23.52 19.79
CA ARG A 7 -33.22 -22.70 18.71
C ARG A 7 -31.89 -22.07 19.13
N LEU A 8 -31.76 -21.66 20.39
CA LEU A 8 -30.50 -21.15 20.95
C LEU A 8 -29.44 -22.26 21.09
N LYS A 9 -29.83 -23.46 21.52
CA LYS A 9 -28.94 -24.64 21.56
C LYS A 9 -28.48 -25.06 20.17
N GLN A 10 -29.36 -24.97 19.17
CA GLN A 10 -29.06 -25.29 17.78
C GLN A 10 -28.09 -24.26 17.17
N LYS A 11 -28.32 -22.96 17.39
CA LYS A 11 -27.34 -21.89 17.06
C LYS A 11 -25.99 -22.08 17.76
N GLN A 12 -25.99 -22.50 19.03
CA GLN A 12 -24.74 -22.80 19.76
C GLN A 12 -23.99 -24.00 19.17
N LYS A 13 -24.72 -25.04 18.71
CA LYS A 13 -24.13 -26.20 18.01
C LYS A 13 -23.59 -25.82 16.62
N GLU A 14 -24.29 -24.99 15.85
CA GLU A 14 -23.81 -24.46 14.57
C GLU A 14 -22.55 -23.60 14.74
N LEU A 15 -22.52 -22.73 15.76
CA LEU A 15 -21.33 -21.94 16.11
C LEU A 15 -20.16 -22.84 16.55
N LYS A 16 -20.42 -23.94 17.28
CA LYS A 16 -19.39 -24.91 17.69
C LYS A 16 -18.91 -25.80 16.54
N LEU A 17 -19.75 -26.15 15.57
CA LEU A 17 -19.33 -26.83 14.34
C LEU A 17 -18.45 -25.90 13.48
N ASN A 18 -18.79 -24.61 13.40
CA ASN A 18 -18.02 -23.60 12.68
C ASN A 18 -16.69 -23.20 13.38
N THR A 19 -16.48 -23.60 14.64
CA THR A 19 -15.18 -23.36 15.32
C THR A 19 -14.11 -24.42 15.06
N ASN A 20 -14.47 -25.56 14.44
CA ASN A 20 -13.48 -26.52 13.95
C ASN A 20 -12.94 -26.16 12.56
N ASP A 21 -13.65 -25.31 11.83
CA ASP A 21 -13.07 -24.39 10.87
C ASP A 21 -12.66 -23.11 11.61
N LYS A 22 -11.60 -23.22 12.42
CA LYS A 22 -10.64 -22.10 12.40
C LYS A 22 -10.46 -21.78 10.92
N PRO A 23 -10.49 -20.52 10.45
CA PRO A 23 -9.89 -20.24 9.17
C PRO A 23 -8.46 -20.77 9.33
N LYS A 24 -8.22 -21.96 8.77
CA LYS A 24 -6.95 -22.29 8.21
C LYS A 24 -6.81 -21.12 7.24
N PHE A 25 -6.15 -20.06 7.70
CA PHE A 25 -5.22 -19.34 6.87
C PHE A 25 -4.45 -20.48 6.22
N LYS A 26 -4.94 -20.92 5.06
CA LYS A 26 -4.13 -21.62 4.11
C LYS A 26 -2.91 -20.72 4.10
N LYS A 27 -1.77 -21.27 4.52
CA LYS A 27 -0.48 -20.65 4.25
C LYS A 27 -0.36 -20.64 2.73
N GLU A 28 -1.18 -19.83 2.06
CA GLU A 28 -0.91 -19.31 0.75
C GLU A 28 0.48 -18.74 0.90
N LYS A 29 1.43 -19.32 0.15
CA LYS A 29 2.82 -18.89 0.11
C LYS A 29 2.81 -17.37 0.19
N LYS A 30 3.29 -16.78 1.30
CA LYS A 30 3.28 -15.33 1.52
C LYS A 30 3.74 -14.68 0.21
N ALA A 31 2.80 -14.09 -0.52
CA ALA A 31 3.11 -13.55 -1.83
C ALA A 31 4.13 -12.46 -1.59
N ASN A 32 5.36 -12.64 -2.10
CA ASN A 32 6.41 -11.65 -1.89
C ASN A 32 5.91 -10.30 -2.41
N VAL A 33 5.86 -9.29 -1.54
CA VAL A 33 5.43 -7.93 -1.88
C VAL A 33 6.41 -7.30 -2.87
N PHE A 34 7.67 -7.73 -2.81
CA PHE A 34 8.75 -7.24 -3.65
C PHE A 34 8.86 -8.07 -4.93
N SER A 35 8.90 -7.37 -6.06
CA SER A 35 9.16 -7.94 -7.39
C SER A 35 10.65 -8.04 -7.67
N LYS A 36 11.45 -7.12 -7.12
CA LYS A 36 12.90 -7.05 -7.30
C LYS A 36 13.56 -6.45 -6.06
N ILE A 37 14.75 -6.94 -5.74
CA ILE A 37 15.66 -6.33 -4.78
C ILE A 37 17.00 -6.19 -5.50
N GLU A 38 17.59 -5.00 -5.49
CA GLU A 38 18.86 -4.71 -6.13
C GLU A 38 19.83 -4.04 -5.14
N GLU A 39 21.12 -4.20 -5.37
CA GLU A 39 22.17 -3.55 -4.60
C GLU A 39 22.95 -2.62 -5.53
N VAL A 40 22.93 -1.33 -5.24
CA VAL A 40 23.55 -0.30 -6.08
C VAL A 40 24.46 0.54 -5.20
N LYS A 41 25.77 0.47 -5.44
CA LYS A 41 26.79 1.19 -4.65
C LYS A 41 26.66 0.93 -3.14
N GLY A 42 26.40 -0.32 -2.74
CA GLY A 42 26.21 -0.73 -1.34
C GLY A 42 24.86 -0.32 -0.74
N ARG A 43 23.94 0.27 -1.52
CA ARG A 43 22.58 0.58 -1.08
C ARG A 43 21.62 -0.51 -1.53
N LYS A 44 20.77 -1.01 -0.62
CA LYS A 44 19.71 -1.98 -0.95
C LYS A 44 18.44 -1.25 -1.41
N ILE A 45 18.00 -1.55 -2.61
CA ILE A 45 16.81 -0.96 -3.22
C ILE A 45 15.77 -2.04 -3.40
N TYR A 46 14.60 -1.82 -2.82
CA TYR A 46 13.47 -2.73 -2.86
C TYR A 46 12.43 -2.18 -3.82
N HIS A 47 11.93 -3.03 -4.71
CA HIS A 47 10.89 -2.70 -5.67
C HIS A 47 9.67 -3.56 -5.39
N THR A 48 8.54 -2.94 -5.06
CA THR A 48 7.28 -3.67 -4.89
C THR A 48 6.81 -4.24 -6.23
N LYS A 49 5.83 -5.14 -6.19
CA LYS A 49 4.93 -5.34 -7.33
C LYS A 49 4.10 -4.06 -7.56
N ILE A 50 3.41 -3.99 -8.69
CA ILE A 50 2.46 -2.90 -8.94
C ILE A 50 1.16 -3.21 -8.17
N PHE A 51 0.76 -2.29 -7.31
CA PHE A 51 -0.48 -2.36 -6.54
C PHE A 51 -1.49 -1.32 -7.04
N ASN A 52 -2.75 -1.45 -6.63
CA ASN A 52 -3.78 -0.47 -7.01
C ASN A 52 -3.60 0.82 -6.19
N ASP A 53 -3.83 0.75 -4.88
CA ASP A 53 -3.76 1.87 -3.94
C ASP A 53 -3.50 1.37 -2.50
N PHE A 54 -3.50 2.31 -1.55
CA PHE A 54 -3.31 2.03 -0.12
C PHE A 54 -4.53 1.40 0.52
N TYR A 55 -4.32 0.30 1.27
CA TYR A 55 -5.33 -0.23 2.18
C TYR A 55 -5.29 0.50 3.54
N THR A 56 -4.13 0.52 4.19
CA THR A 56 -3.87 1.25 5.45
C THR A 56 -2.36 1.30 5.71
N PHE A 57 -1.92 2.10 6.66
CA PHE A 57 -0.53 2.21 7.10
C PHE A 57 -0.50 2.65 8.56
N GLY A 58 0.68 2.69 9.16
CA GLY A 58 0.88 3.25 10.49
C GLY A 58 1.95 2.52 11.28
N ILE A 59 1.98 2.77 12.57
CA ILE A 59 2.94 2.13 13.49
C ILE A 59 2.45 0.72 13.84
N SER A 60 3.32 -0.27 13.71
CA SER A 60 3.00 -1.65 14.08
C SER A 60 2.70 -1.75 15.57
N LYS A 61 1.50 -2.24 15.93
CA LYS A 61 1.07 -2.43 17.33
C LYS A 61 1.99 -3.38 18.10
N ASN A 62 2.51 -4.40 17.41
CA ASN A 62 3.36 -5.43 18.02
C ASN A 62 4.84 -5.04 18.02
N GLU A 63 5.24 -4.13 17.12
CA GLU A 63 6.63 -3.68 17.01
C GLU A 63 6.65 -2.18 16.71
N PRO A 64 6.51 -1.32 17.75
CA PRO A 64 6.39 0.13 17.57
C PRO A 64 7.58 0.80 16.90
N THR A 65 8.69 0.09 16.71
CA THR A 65 9.87 0.55 15.98
C THR A 65 9.76 0.35 14.47
N LYS A 66 8.63 -0.17 13.96
CA LYS A 66 8.38 -0.38 12.53
C LYS A 66 7.11 0.32 12.09
N PHE A 67 7.23 1.06 10.99
CA PHE A 67 6.09 1.57 10.25
C PHE A 67 5.69 0.55 9.18
N PHE A 68 4.41 0.18 9.10
CA PHE A 68 3.89 -0.73 8.10
C PHE A 68 3.12 0.02 7.01
N ILE A 69 3.17 -0.53 5.80
CA ILE A 69 2.35 -0.09 4.68
C ILE A 69 1.61 -1.31 4.15
N SER A 70 0.30 -1.18 3.99
CA SER A 70 -0.58 -2.21 3.46
C SER A 70 -1.25 -1.71 2.18
N LEU A 71 -1.24 -2.53 1.13
CA LEU A 71 -1.61 -2.17 -0.23
C LEU A 71 -2.65 -3.14 -0.79
N ARG A 72 -3.56 -2.63 -1.62
CA ARG A 72 -4.54 -3.43 -2.36
C ARG A 72 -3.97 -3.93 -3.68
N GLY A 73 -4.16 -5.21 -3.97
CA GLY A 73 -3.76 -5.85 -5.21
C GLY A 73 -4.35 -5.16 -6.44
N ILE A 74 -3.59 -5.15 -7.54
CA ILE A 74 -4.04 -4.51 -8.79
C ILE A 74 -5.15 -5.30 -9.51
N PHE A 75 -5.23 -6.62 -9.30
CA PHE A 75 -6.23 -7.49 -9.93
C PHE A 75 -7.40 -7.83 -9.02
N ASN A 76 -7.18 -7.83 -7.70
CA ASN A 76 -8.19 -8.06 -6.68
C ASN A 76 -7.93 -7.10 -5.52
N ILE A 77 -8.90 -6.23 -5.23
CA ILE A 77 -8.80 -5.24 -4.15
C ILE A 77 -8.83 -5.88 -2.75
N GLU A 78 -9.33 -7.11 -2.64
CA GLU A 78 -9.33 -7.91 -1.41
C GLU A 78 -7.99 -8.61 -1.17
N ASP A 79 -7.12 -8.68 -2.19
CA ASP A 79 -5.74 -9.16 -2.02
C ASP A 79 -4.92 -8.06 -1.35
N ILE A 80 -4.67 -8.22 -0.06
CA ILE A 80 -3.97 -7.24 0.77
C ILE A 80 -2.53 -7.71 1.02
N SER A 81 -1.58 -6.89 0.63
CA SER A 81 -0.15 -7.13 0.85
C SER A 81 0.45 -6.07 1.75
N MET A 82 1.26 -6.50 2.73
CA MET A 82 1.89 -5.61 3.71
C MET A 82 3.40 -5.77 3.74
N PHE A 83 4.11 -4.66 3.89
CA PHE A 83 5.54 -4.64 4.21
C PHE A 83 5.83 -3.61 5.31
N HIS A 84 7.01 -3.75 5.93
CA HIS A 84 7.52 -2.78 6.90
C HIS A 84 8.61 -1.94 6.26
N LEU A 85 8.64 -0.66 6.61
CA LEU A 85 9.79 0.21 6.36
C LEU A 85 10.89 -0.04 7.39
N PHE A 86 12.10 0.47 7.12
CA PHE A 86 13.26 0.25 7.98
C PHE A 86 13.01 0.76 9.40
N SER A 87 13.51 0.02 10.38
CA SER A 87 13.22 0.26 11.78
C SER A 87 14.02 1.44 12.32
N LEU A 88 13.53 2.07 13.40
CA LEU A 88 14.25 3.13 14.12
C LEU A 88 15.53 2.65 14.82
N ARG A 89 15.76 1.33 14.90
CA ARG A 89 16.90 0.72 15.61
C ARG A 89 18.15 0.62 14.74
N GLU A 90 17.98 0.75 13.44
CA GLU A 90 19.07 0.66 12.49
C GLU A 90 19.71 2.03 12.30
N ASP A 91 21.02 2.08 12.06
CA ASP A 91 21.72 3.28 11.58
C ASP A 91 21.38 3.52 10.09
N ASP A 92 20.09 3.50 9.75
CA ASP A 92 19.59 3.82 8.42
C ASP A 92 18.60 4.98 8.50
N GLU A 93 19.15 6.19 8.40
CA GLU A 93 18.40 7.42 8.51
C GLU A 93 17.37 7.57 7.38
N PHE A 94 16.13 7.89 7.74
CA PHE A 94 15.10 8.27 6.79
C PHE A 94 15.40 9.64 6.17
N MET A 95 15.55 9.67 4.85
CA MET A 95 15.92 10.86 4.07
C MET A 95 14.70 11.59 3.51
N GLY A 96 13.55 10.92 3.38
CA GLY A 96 12.30 11.53 2.94
C GLY A 96 11.51 10.71 1.93
N ILE A 97 10.39 11.28 1.48
CA ILE A 97 9.52 10.72 0.43
C ILE A 97 9.81 11.42 -0.90
N TYR A 98 9.87 10.64 -1.98
CA TYR A 98 9.97 11.16 -3.35
C TYR A 98 8.92 10.51 -4.24
N TYR A 99 8.29 11.31 -5.09
CA TYR A 99 7.33 10.82 -6.08
C TYR A 99 7.94 10.83 -7.47
N GLY A 100 7.64 9.80 -8.25
CA GLY A 100 8.16 9.68 -9.60
C GLY A 100 7.32 8.82 -10.51
N ILE A 101 7.78 8.72 -11.75
CA ILE A 101 7.17 7.90 -12.79
C ILE A 101 8.30 7.09 -13.40
N ARG A 102 8.16 5.76 -13.40
CA ARG A 102 9.15 4.86 -13.98
C ARG A 102 8.55 4.18 -15.22
N LYS A 103 9.33 4.12 -16.30
CA LYS A 103 9.00 3.29 -17.46
C LYS A 103 9.18 1.82 -17.07
N LEU A 104 8.23 0.98 -17.43
CA LEU A 104 8.30 -0.44 -17.16
C LEU A 104 9.17 -1.13 -18.22
N ASP A 105 10.01 -2.07 -17.81
CA ASP A 105 10.87 -2.85 -18.73
C ASP A 105 10.04 -3.64 -19.74
N LYS A 106 8.86 -4.10 -19.31
CA LYS A 106 7.85 -4.75 -20.14
C LYS A 106 6.49 -4.13 -19.88
N ALA A 107 5.67 -4.11 -20.93
CA ALA A 107 4.27 -3.73 -20.83
C ALA A 107 3.55 -4.60 -19.78
N PHE A 108 2.87 -3.98 -18.82
CA PHE A 108 2.09 -4.67 -17.79
C PHE A 108 0.61 -4.64 -18.15
N ILE A 109 0.01 -5.81 -18.30
CA ILE A 109 -1.39 -5.94 -18.71
C ILE A 109 -2.27 -5.99 -17.47
N VAL A 110 -3.18 -5.03 -17.34
CA VAL A 110 -4.17 -4.98 -16.26
C VAL A 110 -5.51 -5.42 -16.81
N LYS A 111 -6.11 -6.42 -16.17
CA LYS A 111 -7.49 -6.86 -16.44
C LYS A 111 -8.37 -6.30 -15.34
N ASN A 112 -9.24 -5.36 -15.69
CA ASN A 112 -10.23 -4.81 -14.78
C ASN A 112 -11.55 -5.56 -14.97
N PHE A 113 -11.79 -6.54 -14.11
CA PHE A 113 -12.99 -7.39 -14.18
C PHE A 113 -14.29 -6.60 -13.98
N ASN A 114 -14.25 -5.54 -13.16
CA ASN A 114 -15.44 -4.71 -12.88
C ASN A 114 -15.92 -3.96 -14.11
N LYS A 115 -14.99 -3.44 -14.92
CA LYS A 115 -15.29 -2.72 -16.16
C LYS A 115 -15.20 -3.58 -17.42
N LYS A 116 -14.92 -4.88 -17.27
CA LYS A 116 -14.65 -5.83 -18.37
C LYS A 116 -13.65 -5.29 -19.41
N GLU A 117 -12.67 -4.51 -18.95
CA GLU A 117 -11.68 -3.85 -19.80
C GLU A 117 -10.30 -4.43 -19.54
N THR A 118 -9.45 -4.44 -20.56
CA THR A 118 -8.03 -4.73 -20.44
C THR A 118 -7.26 -3.53 -20.93
N TYR A 119 -6.31 -3.06 -20.12
CA TYR A 119 -5.43 -1.96 -20.50
C TYR A 119 -3.97 -2.31 -20.23
N THR A 120 -3.08 -1.59 -20.90
CA THR A 120 -1.65 -1.83 -20.81
C THR A 120 -0.95 -0.64 -20.16
N LEU A 121 -0.19 -0.90 -19.12
CA LEU A 121 0.72 0.05 -18.49
C LEU A 121 2.10 -0.07 -19.12
N ARG A 122 2.64 1.05 -19.63
CA ARG A 122 4.05 1.16 -20.08
C ARG A 122 4.92 1.95 -19.10
N LYS A 123 4.28 2.62 -18.15
CA LYS A 123 4.89 3.40 -17.08
C LYS A 123 4.02 3.23 -15.83
N CYS A 124 4.61 3.44 -14.66
CA CYS A 124 3.91 3.41 -13.39
C CYS A 124 4.47 4.49 -12.47
N GLU A 125 3.56 5.21 -11.84
CA GLU A 125 3.82 6.14 -10.76
C GLU A 125 4.27 5.39 -9.49
N TYR A 126 5.16 6.00 -8.72
CA TYR A 126 5.67 5.41 -7.49
C TYR A 126 5.90 6.43 -6.38
N ILE A 127 5.98 5.89 -5.17
CA ILE A 127 6.45 6.57 -3.96
C ILE A 127 7.75 5.88 -3.55
N GLU A 128 8.84 6.65 -3.47
CA GLU A 128 10.12 6.20 -2.96
C GLU A 128 10.24 6.65 -1.50
N PHE A 129 10.35 5.67 -0.61
CA PHE A 129 10.76 5.88 0.78
C PHE A 129 12.28 5.77 0.82
N LYS A 130 12.96 6.90 0.91
CA LYS A 130 14.42 6.96 0.79
C LYS A 130 15.06 6.93 2.17
N PHE A 131 16.09 6.10 2.29
CA PHE A 131 16.93 5.98 3.47
C PHE A 131 18.41 6.17 3.10
N LYS A 132 19.30 6.25 4.09
CA LYS A 132 20.75 6.44 3.89
C LYS A 132 21.41 5.22 3.24
N LYS A 133 21.06 4.01 3.67
CA LYS A 133 21.58 2.70 3.23
C LYS A 133 20.62 1.97 2.29
N GLY A 134 19.38 2.44 2.14
CA GLY A 134 18.43 1.78 1.25
C GLY A 134 17.32 2.67 0.72
N SER A 135 16.44 2.09 -0.09
CA SER A 135 15.22 2.75 -0.57
C SER A 135 14.14 1.73 -0.89
N VAL A 136 12.88 2.08 -0.69
CA VAL A 136 11.74 1.26 -1.09
C VAL A 136 10.91 2.01 -2.12
N PHE A 137 10.87 1.49 -3.34
CA PHE A 137 10.01 1.97 -4.41
C PHE A 137 8.68 1.22 -4.38
N CYS A 138 7.64 1.92 -3.96
CA CYS A 138 6.27 1.45 -3.92
C CYS A 138 5.52 1.90 -5.18
N TYR A 139 5.18 0.95 -6.06
CA TYR A 139 4.49 1.21 -7.32
C TYR A 139 2.98 1.14 -7.14
N LEU A 140 2.29 2.25 -7.44
CA LEU A 140 0.85 2.39 -7.25
C LEU A 140 0.20 2.87 -8.54
N ASN A 141 -0.65 2.03 -9.12
CA ASN A 141 -1.40 2.37 -10.31
C ASN A 141 -2.34 3.56 -10.06
N GLY A 142 -3.00 3.64 -8.89
CA GLY A 142 -3.96 4.69 -8.55
C GLY A 142 -3.41 6.11 -8.58
N LEU A 143 -2.09 6.29 -8.37
CA LEU A 143 -1.44 7.61 -8.40
C LEU A 143 -1.58 8.33 -9.74
N HIS A 144 -1.79 7.60 -10.84
CA HIS A 144 -2.02 8.21 -12.15
C HIS A 144 -3.23 9.17 -12.16
N ILE A 145 -4.22 8.95 -11.27
CA ILE A 145 -5.42 9.78 -11.19
C ILE A 145 -5.09 11.19 -10.69
N LEU A 146 -4.10 11.32 -9.81
CA LEU A 146 -3.67 12.63 -9.29
C LEU A 146 -3.05 13.53 -10.38
N LEU A 147 -2.61 12.94 -11.49
CA LEU A 147 -1.96 13.65 -12.59
C LEU A 147 -2.93 14.08 -13.71
N LYS A 148 -4.20 13.70 -13.63
CA LYS A 148 -5.22 13.96 -14.66
C LYS A 148 -6.05 15.21 -14.32
N LYS A 149 -5.99 16.25 -15.17
CA LYS A 149 -6.79 17.47 -14.97
C LYS A 149 -8.30 17.24 -14.99
N ASP A 150 -8.78 16.31 -15.81
CA ASP A 150 -10.21 15.96 -15.91
C ASP A 150 -10.76 15.23 -14.67
N ARG A 151 -9.88 14.86 -13.72
CA ARG A 151 -10.24 14.10 -12.52
C ARG A 151 -10.02 14.86 -11.21
N VAL A 152 -9.52 16.09 -11.30
CA VAL A 152 -9.35 16.97 -10.15
C VAL A 152 -10.68 17.14 -9.44
N ASP A 153 -10.64 17.14 -8.11
CA ASP A 153 -11.79 17.27 -7.21
C ASP A 153 -12.83 16.14 -7.30
N SER A 154 -12.59 15.09 -8.08
CA SER A 154 -13.42 13.90 -8.01
C SER A 154 -13.32 13.25 -6.61
N PRO A 155 -14.38 12.57 -6.11
CA PRO A 155 -14.35 11.95 -4.80
C PRO A 155 -13.14 11.03 -4.59
N TYR A 156 -12.79 10.22 -5.59
CA TYR A 156 -11.63 9.34 -5.53
C TYR A 156 -10.30 10.11 -5.52
N TYR A 157 -10.18 11.19 -6.30
CA TYR A 157 -8.99 12.05 -6.29
C TYR A 157 -8.75 12.63 -4.89
N ASN A 158 -9.78 13.19 -4.28
CA ASN A 158 -9.69 13.81 -2.96
C ASN A 158 -9.36 12.78 -1.87
N THR A 159 -10.01 11.62 -1.90
CA THR A 159 -9.71 10.53 -0.97
C THR A 159 -8.26 10.06 -1.09
N LEU A 160 -7.77 9.83 -2.32
CA LEU A 160 -6.39 9.39 -2.54
C LEU A 160 -5.38 10.45 -2.08
N LEU A 161 -5.63 11.73 -2.40
CA LEU A 161 -4.77 12.84 -1.98
C LEU A 161 -4.68 12.94 -0.45
N ASN A 162 -5.82 12.86 0.24
CA ASN A 162 -5.88 12.93 1.70
C ASN A 162 -5.13 11.76 2.35
N ILE A 163 -5.32 10.53 1.86
CA ILE A 163 -4.60 9.34 2.34
C ILE A 163 -3.08 9.53 2.22
N ILE A 164 -2.61 10.10 1.10
CA ILE A 164 -1.18 10.33 0.89
C ILE A 164 -0.65 11.44 1.80
N LEU A 165 -1.40 12.53 2.00
CA LEU A 165 -1.02 13.60 2.93
C LEU A 165 -0.95 13.09 4.38
N GLU A 166 -1.89 12.22 4.77
CA GLU A 166 -1.88 11.55 6.06
C GLU A 166 -0.65 10.63 6.20
N LEU A 167 -0.34 9.83 5.17
CA LEU A 167 0.87 9.01 5.13
C LEU A 167 2.14 9.84 5.30
N GLU A 168 2.27 10.95 4.56
CA GLU A 168 3.43 11.85 4.69
C GLU A 168 3.56 12.38 6.11
N THR A 169 2.44 12.81 6.71
CA THR A 169 2.40 13.37 8.06
C THR A 169 2.83 12.33 9.09
N GLU A 170 2.19 11.15 9.08
CA GLU A 170 2.50 10.07 10.03
C GLU A 170 3.92 9.56 9.87
N LEU A 171 4.41 9.40 8.64
CA LEU A 171 5.73 8.84 8.39
C LEU A 171 6.83 9.81 8.82
N TYR A 172 6.68 11.11 8.53
CA TYR A 172 7.62 12.12 8.98
C TYR A 172 7.63 12.24 10.51
N ALA A 173 6.46 12.18 11.15
CA ALA A 173 6.37 12.15 12.61
C ALA A 173 7.06 10.90 13.20
N PHE A 174 6.83 9.73 12.61
CA PHE A 174 7.43 8.47 13.03
C PHE A 174 8.97 8.50 13.00
N TYR A 175 9.56 9.09 11.98
CA TYR A 175 11.02 9.26 11.86
C TYR A 175 11.56 10.56 12.50
N ASN A 176 10.74 11.29 13.26
CA ASN A 176 11.09 12.55 13.91
C ASN A 176 11.69 13.59 12.93
N LYS A 177 11.08 13.72 11.74
CA LYS A 177 11.45 14.67 10.69
C LYS A 177 10.37 15.73 10.54
N LYS A 178 10.78 16.92 10.09
CA LYS A 178 9.85 18.01 9.77
C LYS A 178 9.33 17.86 8.35
N LEU A 179 8.01 17.80 8.18
CA LEU A 179 7.35 17.88 6.88
C LEU A 179 7.10 19.35 6.51
N SER A 180 7.31 19.71 5.24
CA SER A 180 6.98 21.04 4.73
C SER A 180 5.48 21.29 4.80
N LYS A 181 5.10 22.56 5.03
CA LYS A 181 3.68 22.95 5.06
C LYS A 181 3.01 22.59 3.72
N GLY A 182 1.95 21.80 3.78
CA GLY A 182 1.21 21.35 2.60
C GLY A 182 1.68 20.01 2.02
N GLY A 183 2.71 19.36 2.58
CA GLY A 183 3.17 18.05 2.11
C GLY A 183 4.03 18.12 0.84
N ILE A 184 4.43 16.96 0.33
CA ILE A 184 5.33 16.79 -0.82
C ILE A 184 4.52 16.47 -2.08
N ILE A 185 3.45 15.68 -1.94
CA ILE A 185 2.61 15.25 -3.06
C ILE A 185 2.00 16.42 -3.86
N PRO A 186 1.55 17.56 -3.27
CA PRO A 186 0.91 18.61 -4.07
C PRO A 186 1.89 19.32 -5.00
N GLU A 187 3.15 19.49 -4.58
CA GLU A 187 4.19 20.05 -5.44
C GLU A 187 4.49 19.13 -6.63
N TRP A 188 4.51 17.82 -6.39
CA TRP A 188 4.72 16.83 -7.45
C TRP A 188 3.56 16.82 -8.44
N ILE A 189 2.31 16.85 -7.96
CA ILE A 189 1.12 16.96 -8.79
C ILE A 189 1.22 18.23 -9.65
N LYS A 190 1.44 19.40 -9.05
CA LYS A 190 1.53 20.68 -9.78
C LYS A 190 2.56 20.65 -10.91
N LYS A 191 3.70 19.98 -10.72
CA LYS A 191 4.78 19.86 -11.73
C LYS A 191 4.46 18.85 -12.85
N ARG A 192 3.55 17.90 -12.62
CA ARG A 192 3.33 16.74 -13.50
C ARG A 192 1.93 16.65 -14.09
N GLN A 193 0.98 17.40 -13.54
CA GLN A 193 -0.41 17.41 -13.96
C GLN A 193 -0.53 17.93 -15.39
N LYS A 194 -1.15 17.13 -16.26
CA LYS A 194 -1.32 17.44 -17.68
C LYS A 194 -2.78 17.55 -18.04
#